data_AF-A0A2N6EYE4-F1
#
_entry.id   AF-A0A2N6EYE4-F1
#
_cell.length_a   1.000
_cell.length_b   1.000
_cell.length_c   1.000
_cell.angle_alpha   90.00
_cell.angle_beta   90.00
_cell.angle_gamma   90.00
#
_symmetry.space_group_name_H-M   'P 1'
#
loop_
_entity.id
_entity.type
_entity.pdbx_description
1 polymer ?
#
loop_
_entity_poly.entity_id
_entity_poly.type
_entity_poly.pdbx_seq_one_letter_code
_entity_poly.pdbx_strand_id
1 'polypeptide(L)'
;MSMDLAVWSDGEILLQNVLPESSAWVSYQEELAYEKESWQVLVMPGSETPEVEVLQKFPKASKVYYVTLEPISAGPEGYEFLEKVIRSLAKSCGGVWVDPYGVAYFYNEGSFE
;
A
#
# COMPACT_ATOMS: atom_id res chain seq x y z
N MET A 1 -17.75 1.63 -0.82
CA MET A 1 -16.66 2.58 -0.51
C MET A 1 -15.46 1.74 -0.15
N SER A 2 -14.29 2.08 -0.68
CA SER A 2 -12.98 1.47 -0.42
C SER A 2 -12.18 2.35 0.56
N MET A 3 -11.16 1.78 1.20
CA MET A 3 -10.11 2.58 1.83
C MET A 3 -8.88 2.48 0.95
N ASP A 4 -8.50 3.60 0.33
CA ASP A 4 -7.37 3.67 -0.59
C ASP A 4 -6.20 4.33 0.13
N LEU A 5 -5.10 3.60 0.24
CA LEU A 5 -3.84 4.07 0.79
C LEU A 5 -2.81 4.10 -0.32
N ALA A 6 -1.83 4.99 -0.21
CA ALA A 6 -0.75 5.10 -1.18
C ALA A 6 0.60 4.82 -0.55
N VAL A 7 1.49 4.12 -1.25
CA VAL A 7 2.89 3.92 -0.86
C VAL A 7 3.80 4.50 -1.92
N TRP A 8 4.61 5.49 -1.54
CA TRP A 8 5.59 6.13 -2.40
C TRP A 8 6.96 5.49 -2.25
N SER A 9 7.61 5.30 -3.39
CA SER A 9 8.94 4.68 -3.53
C SER A 9 9.81 5.47 -4.50
N ASP A 10 11.12 5.22 -4.48
CA ASP A 10 12.10 5.88 -5.35
C ASP A 10 12.35 5.15 -6.68
N GLY A 11 11.68 4.01 -6.88
CA GLY A 11 11.74 3.19 -8.09
C GLY A 11 10.73 2.05 -8.05
N GLU A 12 10.80 1.16 -9.04
CA GLU A 12 9.90 0.00 -9.11
C GLU A 12 10.17 -0.98 -7.95
N ILE A 13 9.10 -1.43 -7.31
CA ILE A 13 9.11 -2.48 -6.29
C ILE A 13 8.81 -3.81 -6.97
N LEU A 14 9.66 -4.81 -6.72
CA LEU A 14 9.36 -6.21 -7.04
C LEU A 14 8.34 -6.74 -6.03
N LEU A 15 7.05 -6.44 -6.25
CA LEU A 15 5.94 -6.69 -5.32
C LEU A 15 5.93 -8.13 -4.78
N GLN A 16 6.16 -9.13 -5.64
CA GLN A 16 6.24 -10.55 -5.27
C GLN A 16 7.29 -10.90 -4.20
N ASN A 17 8.31 -10.06 -3.98
CA ASN A 17 9.33 -10.29 -2.96
C ASN A 17 9.03 -9.59 -1.63
N VAL A 18 8.06 -8.69 -1.63
CA VAL A 18 7.80 -7.78 -0.50
C VAL A 18 6.43 -8.06 0.11
N LEU A 19 5.45 -8.44 -0.71
CA LEU A 19 4.10 -8.68 -0.24
C LEU A 19 4.07 -9.89 0.71
N PRO A 20 3.35 -9.80 1.84
CA PRO A 20 3.14 -10.93 2.75
C PRO A 20 2.50 -12.11 2.01
N GLU A 21 2.87 -13.34 2.37
CA GLU A 21 2.28 -14.55 1.75
C GLU A 21 2.39 -14.53 0.22
N SER A 22 3.58 -14.23 -0.32
CA SER A 22 3.83 -13.95 -1.73
C SER A 22 3.23 -14.96 -2.74
N SER A 23 3.09 -16.22 -2.38
CA SER A 23 2.48 -17.26 -3.23
C SER A 23 0.96 -17.21 -3.33
N ALA A 24 0.29 -16.42 -2.48
CA ALA A 24 -1.17 -16.33 -2.41
C ALA A 24 -1.74 -15.16 -3.24
N TRP A 25 -0.88 -14.31 -3.81
CA TRP A 25 -1.29 -13.19 -4.65
C TRP A 25 -1.61 -13.64 -6.06
N VAL A 26 -2.75 -13.17 -6.58
CA VAL A 26 -3.18 -13.39 -7.96
C VAL A 26 -2.93 -12.12 -8.75
N SER A 27 -2.37 -12.25 -9.96
CA SER A 27 -2.10 -11.11 -10.83
C SER A 27 -3.22 -10.92 -11.86
N TYR A 28 -3.73 -9.70 -11.92
CA TYR A 28 -4.73 -9.23 -12.86
C TYR A 28 -4.17 -8.03 -13.63
N GLN A 29 -3.53 -8.28 -14.78
CA GLN A 29 -2.86 -7.25 -15.58
C GLN A 29 -1.77 -6.50 -14.78
N GLU A 30 -2.07 -5.29 -14.31
CA GLU A 30 -1.16 -4.45 -13.52
C GLU A 30 -1.48 -4.49 -12.02
N GLU A 31 -2.54 -5.17 -11.62
CA GLU A 31 -2.99 -5.32 -10.24
C GLU A 31 -2.57 -6.68 -9.66
N LEU A 32 -2.31 -6.70 -8.35
CA LEU A 32 -2.18 -7.90 -7.54
C LEU A 32 -3.29 -7.93 -6.49
N ALA A 33 -3.98 -9.05 -6.39
CA ALA A 33 -5.04 -9.27 -5.41
C ALA A 33 -4.67 -10.39 -4.44
N TYR A 34 -4.92 -10.15 -3.16
CA TYR A 34 -4.97 -11.18 -2.13
C TYR A 34 -6.42 -11.34 -1.68
N GLU A 35 -7.03 -12.49 -2.00
CA GLU A 35 -8.45 -12.74 -1.79
C GLU A 35 -8.69 -13.67 -0.59
N LYS A 36 -9.66 -13.31 0.26
CA LYS A 36 -10.28 -14.15 1.29
C LYS A 36 -11.78 -14.25 1.03
N GLU A 37 -12.46 -15.15 1.75
CA GLU A 37 -13.90 -15.41 1.56
C GLU A 37 -14.81 -14.16 1.68
N SER A 38 -14.39 -13.13 2.42
CA SER A 38 -15.21 -11.95 2.71
C SER A 38 -14.54 -10.60 2.43
N TRP A 39 -13.27 -10.60 2.02
CA TRP A 39 -12.52 -9.39 1.72
C TRP A 39 -11.34 -9.68 0.81
N GLN A 40 -10.83 -8.65 0.14
CA GLN A 40 -9.61 -8.69 -0.66
C GLN A 40 -8.75 -7.45 -0.40
N VAL A 41 -7.44 -7.61 -0.54
CA VAL A 41 -6.50 -6.50 -0.62
C VAL A 41 -5.92 -6.44 -2.02
N LEU A 42 -6.04 -5.28 -2.66
CA LEU A 42 -5.55 -5.01 -4.00
C LEU A 42 -4.31 -4.12 -3.91
N VAL A 43 -3.31 -4.38 -4.74
CA VAL A 43 -2.12 -3.54 -4.90
C VAL A 43 -1.95 -3.22 -6.38
N MET A 44 -1.92 -1.94 -6.72
CA MET A 44 -1.76 -1.48 -8.11
C MET A 44 -0.77 -0.32 -8.22
N PRO A 45 0.08 -0.28 -9.25
CA PRO A 45 0.92 0.89 -9.51
C PRO A 45 0.04 2.08 -9.93
N GLY A 46 0.34 3.25 -9.41
CA GLY A 46 -0.23 4.51 -9.90
C GLY A 46 0.71 5.26 -10.84
N SER A 47 0.24 6.38 -11.36
CA SER A 47 0.95 7.21 -12.35
C SER A 47 1.09 8.68 -11.92
N GLU A 48 0.76 8.97 -10.67
CA GLU A 48 0.72 10.30 -10.11
C GLU A 48 2.13 10.84 -9.81
N THR A 49 2.22 12.16 -9.77
CA THR A 49 3.40 12.86 -9.27
C THR A 49 3.29 13.05 -7.76
N PRO A 50 4.38 12.87 -6.99
CA PRO A 50 4.32 13.03 -5.54
C PRO A 50 3.92 14.44 -5.14
N GLU A 51 3.03 14.55 -4.17
CA GLU A 51 2.63 15.82 -3.56
C GLU A 51 3.75 16.41 -2.70
N VAL A 52 3.63 17.69 -2.35
CA VAL A 52 4.67 18.44 -1.63
C VAL A 52 4.95 17.79 -0.27
N GLU A 53 3.91 17.33 0.42
CA GLU A 53 3.93 16.66 1.71
C GLU A 53 4.72 15.34 1.64
N VAL A 54 4.54 14.59 0.56
CA VAL A 54 5.30 13.37 0.28
C VAL A 54 6.76 13.71 0.04
N LEU A 55 7.06 14.72 -0.78
CA LEU A 55 8.43 15.13 -1.10
C LEU A 55 9.17 15.73 0.11
N GLN A 56 8.47 16.42 1.00
CA GLN A 56 9.07 16.93 2.24
C GLN A 56 9.58 15.80 3.13
N LYS A 57 8.84 14.68 3.18
CA LYS A 57 9.21 13.52 4.00
C LYS A 57 10.12 12.53 3.29
N PHE A 58 9.90 12.34 1.99
CA PHE A 58 10.62 11.42 1.13
C PHE A 58 11.01 12.11 -0.19
N PRO A 59 12.09 12.91 -0.21
CA PRO A 59 12.45 13.77 -1.36
C PRO A 59 12.76 13.05 -2.66
N LYS A 60 12.98 11.73 -2.60
CA LYS A 60 13.28 10.88 -3.76
C LYS A 60 12.07 10.10 -4.28
N ALA A 61 10.85 10.40 -3.80
CA ALA A 61 9.62 9.79 -4.29
C ALA A 61 9.49 9.95 -5.82
N SER A 62 9.20 8.85 -6.51
CA SER A 62 9.07 8.82 -7.98
C SER A 62 8.01 7.85 -8.50
N LYS A 63 7.62 6.86 -7.69
CA LYS A 63 6.60 5.84 -8.02
C LYS A 63 5.62 5.69 -6.86
N VAL A 64 4.36 5.44 -7.17
CA VAL A 64 3.30 5.19 -6.18
C VAL A 64 2.65 3.84 -6.41
N TYR A 65 2.28 3.18 -5.32
CA TYR A 65 1.47 1.98 -5.31
C TYR A 65 0.24 2.23 -4.45
N TYR A 66 -0.94 2.06 -5.02
CA TYR A 66 -2.19 2.08 -4.28
C TYR A 66 -2.43 0.73 -3.66
N VAL A 67 -2.91 0.75 -2.43
CA VAL A 67 -3.34 -0.44 -1.70
C VAL A 67 -4.74 -0.22 -1.19
N THR A 68 -5.64 -1.11 -1.57
CA THR A 68 -7.07 -0.98 -1.30
C THR A 68 -7.58 -2.21 -0.57
N LEU A 69 -8.40 -2.00 0.46
CA LEU A 69 -9.16 -3.05 1.13
C LEU A 69 -10.62 -3.02 0.69
N GLU A 70 -11.13 -4.15 0.19
CA GLU A 70 -12.53 -4.27 -0.25
C GLU A 70 -13.22 -5.48 0.38
N PRO A 71 -14.47 -5.34 0.87
CA PRO A 71 -15.16 -4.07 1.12
C PRO A 71 -14.54 -3.34 2.33
N ILE A 72 -14.81 -2.04 2.49
CA ILE A 72 -14.42 -1.30 3.72
C ILE A 72 -15.06 -1.88 5.00
N SER A 73 -16.11 -2.70 4.88
CA SER A 73 -16.70 -3.42 6.01
C SER A 73 -15.95 -4.71 6.36
N ALA A 74 -14.75 -4.92 5.81
CA ALA A 74 -13.90 -6.05 6.18
C ALA A 74 -13.68 -6.07 7.71
N GLY A 75 -13.59 -7.27 8.28
CA GLY A 75 -13.32 -7.44 9.70
C GLY A 75 -11.90 -6.99 10.08
N PRO A 76 -11.56 -7.02 11.38
CA PRO A 76 -10.23 -6.65 11.88
C PRO A 76 -9.07 -7.33 11.15
N GLU A 77 -9.25 -8.59 10.75
CA GLU A 77 -8.26 -9.35 9.98
C GLU A 77 -7.88 -8.67 8.65
N GLY A 78 -8.86 -8.12 7.92
CA GLY A 78 -8.60 -7.45 6.65
C GLY A 78 -7.81 -6.16 6.83
N TYR A 79 -8.11 -5.39 7.88
CA TYR A 79 -7.38 -4.18 8.25
C TYR A 79 -5.97 -4.49 8.76
N GLU A 80 -5.80 -5.52 9.59
CA GLU A 80 -4.49 -5.99 10.03
C GLU A 80 -3.63 -6.47 8.84
N PHE A 81 -4.25 -7.11 7.85
CA PHE A 81 -3.54 -7.54 6.65
C PHE A 81 -3.18 -6.35 5.74
N LEU A 82 -4.10 -5.40 5.55
CA LEU A 82 -3.85 -4.13 4.85
C LEU A 82 -2.65 -3.39 5.46
N GLU A 83 -2.62 -3.26 6.78
CA GLU A 83 -1.52 -2.64 7.50
C GLU A 83 -0.19 -3.38 7.27
N LYS A 84 -0.19 -4.72 7.34
CA LYS A 84 1.00 -5.52 7.03
C LYS A 84 1.51 -5.28 5.61
N VAL A 85 0.61 -5.19 4.63
CA VAL A 85 0.97 -4.92 3.23
C VAL A 85 1.62 -3.54 3.10
N ILE A 86 0.95 -2.49 3.58
CA ILE A 86 1.46 -1.11 3.53
C ILE A 86 2.82 -1.00 4.21
N ARG A 87 2.94 -1.51 5.43
CA ARG A 87 4.19 -1.44 6.19
C ARG A 87 5.30 -2.23 5.50
N SER A 88 5.00 -3.39 4.91
CA SER A 88 5.99 -4.17 4.17
C SER A 88 6.50 -3.41 2.94
N LEU A 89 5.59 -2.83 2.15
CA LEU A 89 5.94 -2.03 0.97
C LEU A 89 6.81 -0.83 1.35
N ALA A 90 6.35 0.01 2.29
CA ALA A 90 7.08 1.20 2.72
C ALA A 90 8.46 0.85 3.31
N LYS A 91 8.54 -0.23 4.10
CA LYS A 91 9.82 -0.71 4.65
C LYS A 91 10.78 -1.18 3.57
N SER A 92 10.28 -1.88 2.55
CA SER A 92 11.13 -2.48 1.50
C SER A 92 11.85 -1.44 0.65
N CYS A 93 11.20 -0.30 0.38
CA CYS A 93 11.74 0.79 -0.43
C CYS A 93 12.34 1.92 0.41
N GLY A 94 12.24 1.86 1.75
CA GLY A 94 12.56 2.98 2.64
C GLY A 94 11.70 4.21 2.37
N GLY A 95 10.53 4.01 1.76
CA GLY A 95 9.60 5.05 1.34
C GLY A 95 8.60 5.41 2.42
N VAL A 96 7.52 6.05 2.00
CA VAL A 96 6.44 6.51 2.89
C VAL A 96 5.10 5.98 2.42
N TRP A 97 4.20 5.76 3.36
CA TRP A 97 2.80 5.53 3.06
C TRP A 97 1.98 6.77 3.42
N VAL A 98 0.87 6.96 2.72
CA VAL A 98 -0.01 8.12 2.85
C VAL A 98 -1.39 7.61 3.25
N ASP A 99 -1.93 8.18 4.33
CA ASP A 99 -3.27 7.87 4.80
C ASP A 99 -4.36 8.50 3.89
N PRO A 100 -5.65 8.18 4.07
CA PRO A 100 -6.70 8.75 3.23
C PRO A 100 -6.88 10.26 3.40
N TYR A 101 -6.22 10.87 4.39
CA TYR A 101 -6.23 12.31 4.66
C TYR A 101 -5.01 13.03 4.05
N GLY A 102 -4.13 12.32 3.36
CA GLY A 102 -2.95 12.89 2.70
C GLY A 102 -1.72 13.01 3.61
N VAL A 103 -1.72 12.42 4.81
CA VAL A 103 -0.58 12.51 5.73
C VAL A 103 0.42 11.39 5.45
N ALA A 104 1.68 11.77 5.25
CA ALA A 104 2.77 10.84 4.96
C ALA A 104 3.45 10.31 6.23
N TYR A 105 3.69 8.99 6.27
CA TYR A 105 4.29 8.26 7.39
C TYR A 105 5.38 7.31 6.89
N PHE A 106 6.45 7.15 7.67
CA PHE A 106 7.37 6.03 7.46
C PHE A 106 6.71 4.71 7.91
N TYR A 107 7.31 3.58 7.51
CA TYR A 107 6.76 2.24 7.73
C TYR A 107 6.45 1.90 9.20
N ASN A 108 7.11 2.55 10.16
CA ASN A 108 6.95 2.35 11.61
C ASN A 108 6.16 3.48 12.30
N GLU A 109 5.58 4.38 11.52
CA GLU A 109 4.77 5.51 11.99
C GLU A 109 3.30 5.33 11.58
N GLY A 110 2.44 6.19 12.12
CA GLY A 110 1.00 6.24 11.86
C GLY A 110 0.23 5.05 12.43
N SER A 111 -1.08 5.25 12.59
CA SER A 111 -2.03 4.23 13.04
C SER A 111 -3.13 4.05 12.00
N PHE A 112 -3.62 2.82 11.89
CA PHE A 112 -4.77 2.45 11.09
C PHE A 112 -5.97 2.44 12.04
N GLU A 113 -6.45 3.64 12.41
CA GLU A 113 -7.65 3.82 13.25
C GLU A 113 -8.87 4.20 12.40
#